data_AF-A0A959GHJ1-F1
#
_entry.id   AF-A0A959GHJ1-F1
#
_cell.length_a   1.000
_cell.length_b   1.000
_cell.length_c   1.000
_cell.angle_alpha   90.00
_cell.angle_beta   90.00
_cell.angle_gamma   90.00
#
_symmetry.space_group_name_H-M   'P 1'
#
loop_
_entity.id
_entity.type
_entity.pdbx_description
1 polymer ?
#
loop_
_entity_poly.entity_id
_entity_poly.type
_entity_poly.pdbx_seq_one_letter_code
_entity_poly.pdbx_strand_id
1 'polypeptide(L)'
;MKCPNCQTELPSGARFCFHCGAPQQPQAHSREPAPKARVRLDGNVEQQLTEQFFQALRQRVEEEHDPGKANAYSERLYESGFRDTAFRRFGQLGEELKAMDRNGQPDARQINRKVELLFEGLLDYFLIHFCQDINSFALPEAILKYEGRAWKDIDLFQMVLDYLAFEQEPNEIVYLDFLKMPVEKLKNAGKFFLFPEREERIFFICNQSLLGSCKEGFAMTERGLYWKAQLQTARKLTFDNLDEVRREQDWLLLNGHFFHASPSIDLKLMRLLKKIRLIRPL
;
A
#
# COMPACT_ATOMS: atom_id res chain seq x y z
N MET A 1 -2.42 -21.89 -27.42
CA MET A 1 -3.16 -22.83 -26.53
C MET A 1 -4.60 -22.92 -27.03
N LYS A 2 -5.31 -24.04 -26.85
CA LYS A 2 -6.74 -24.10 -27.25
C LYS A 2 -7.64 -23.79 -26.05
N CYS A 3 -8.69 -23.00 -26.28
CA CYS A 3 -9.70 -22.74 -25.24
C CYS A 3 -10.33 -24.07 -24.79
N PRO A 4 -10.38 -24.39 -23.49
CA PRO A 4 -10.97 -25.65 -23.03
C PRO A 4 -12.49 -25.73 -23.27
N ASN A 5 -13.15 -24.58 -23.47
CA ASN A 5 -14.59 -24.51 -23.67
C ASN A 5 -15.01 -24.64 -25.15
N CYS A 6 -14.37 -23.87 -26.04
CA CYS A 6 -14.77 -23.80 -27.46
C CYS A 6 -13.68 -24.26 -28.44
N GLN A 7 -12.52 -24.70 -27.94
CA GLN A 7 -11.38 -25.20 -28.71
C GLN A 7 -10.71 -24.20 -29.68
N THR A 8 -11.15 -22.94 -29.73
CA THR A 8 -10.48 -21.87 -30.48
C THR A 8 -9.01 -21.75 -30.08
N GLU A 9 -8.13 -21.63 -31.07
CA GLU A 9 -6.72 -21.31 -30.83
C GLU A 9 -6.56 -19.89 -30.30
N LEU A 10 -5.97 -19.79 -29.12
CA LEU A 10 -5.71 -18.55 -28.42
C LEU A 10 -4.20 -18.25 -28.41
N PRO A 11 -3.81 -16.96 -28.53
CA PRO A 11 -2.43 -16.53 -28.33
C PRO A 11 -1.96 -16.82 -26.91
N SER A 12 -0.64 -16.95 -26.73
CA SER A 12 -0.02 -17.13 -25.41
C SER A 12 -0.35 -15.96 -24.48
N GLY A 13 -0.79 -16.25 -23.25
CA GLY A 13 -1.14 -15.23 -22.26
C GLY A 13 -2.56 -14.64 -22.37
N ALA A 14 -3.41 -15.14 -23.27
CA ALA A 14 -4.81 -14.73 -23.33
C ALA A 14 -5.53 -15.01 -22.00
N ARG A 15 -6.00 -13.97 -21.29
CA ARG A 15 -6.77 -14.11 -20.04
C ARG A 15 -8.21 -14.58 -20.27
N PHE A 16 -8.77 -14.29 -21.45
CA PHE A 16 -10.11 -14.67 -21.86
C PHE A 16 -10.09 -15.16 -23.31
N CYS A 17 -10.98 -16.07 -23.65
CA CYS A 17 -11.18 -16.51 -25.03
C CYS A 17 -11.89 -15.41 -25.83
N PHE A 18 -11.27 -14.92 -26.92
CA PHE A 18 -11.89 -13.90 -27.77
C PHE A 18 -13.11 -14.41 -28.57
N HIS A 19 -13.34 -15.72 -28.61
CA HIS A 19 -14.48 -16.31 -29.31
C HIS A 19 -15.68 -16.59 -28.40
N CYS A 20 -15.47 -17.22 -27.24
CA CYS A 20 -16.57 -17.61 -26.33
C CYS A 20 -16.60 -16.85 -25.00
N GLY A 21 -15.65 -15.95 -24.74
CA GLY A 21 -15.56 -15.19 -23.48
C GLY A 21 -15.09 -15.98 -22.26
N ALA A 22 -14.86 -17.30 -22.38
CA ALA A 22 -14.45 -18.12 -21.25
C ALA A 22 -13.09 -17.66 -20.68
N PRO A 23 -12.97 -17.51 -19.34
CA PRO A 23 -11.70 -17.22 -18.70
C PRO A 23 -10.71 -18.35 -18.97
N GLN A 24 -9.48 -17.99 -19.30
CA GLN A 24 -8.40 -18.96 -19.43
C GLN A 24 -7.67 -19.04 -18.10
N GLN A 25 -7.34 -20.26 -17.67
CA GLN A 25 -6.43 -20.42 -16.54
C GLN A 25 -5.16 -19.63 -16.86
N PRO A 26 -4.67 -18.78 -15.94
CA PRO A 26 -3.36 -18.18 -16.09
C PRO A 26 -2.40 -19.31 -16.42
N GLN A 27 -1.78 -19.27 -17.61
CA GLN A 27 -0.64 -20.14 -17.87
C GLN A 27 0.28 -19.94 -16.68
N ALA A 28 0.57 -21.00 -15.94
CA ALA A 28 1.40 -20.96 -14.76
C ALA A 28 2.61 -20.11 -15.11
N HIS A 29 2.63 -18.86 -14.63
CA HIS A 29 3.77 -18.00 -14.77
C HIS A 29 4.90 -18.85 -14.21
N SER A 30 5.89 -19.12 -15.08
CA SER A 30 7.20 -19.66 -14.74
C SER A 30 7.47 -19.36 -13.27
N ARG A 31 7.53 -20.41 -12.43
CA ARG A 31 7.81 -20.31 -10.98
C ARG A 31 8.72 -19.11 -10.78
N GLU A 32 8.21 -18.05 -10.13
CA GLU A 32 9.04 -16.88 -9.87
C GLU A 32 10.37 -17.38 -9.32
N PRO A 33 11.51 -16.92 -9.86
CA PRO A 33 12.80 -17.34 -9.35
C PRO A 33 12.81 -17.14 -7.84
N ALA A 34 13.36 -18.11 -7.11
CA ALA A 34 13.44 -18.04 -5.66
C ALA A 34 13.98 -16.65 -5.25
N PRO A 35 13.32 -15.97 -4.30
CA PRO A 35 13.68 -14.60 -3.97
C PRO A 35 15.14 -14.57 -3.50
N LYS A 36 15.92 -13.65 -4.06
CA LYS A 36 17.29 -13.42 -3.62
C LYS A 36 17.26 -12.59 -2.35
N ALA A 37 18.11 -12.94 -1.39
CA ALA A 37 18.29 -12.13 -0.19
C ALA A 37 18.83 -10.75 -0.57
N ARG A 38 18.24 -9.69 -0.02
CA ARG A 38 18.64 -8.30 -0.21
C ARG A 38 20.02 -8.00 0.38
N VAL A 39 20.42 -8.75 1.40
CA VAL A 39 21.74 -8.63 2.04
C VAL A 39 22.46 -9.98 2.02
N ARG A 40 23.78 -9.92 1.83
CA ARG A 40 24.66 -11.07 1.99
C ARG A 40 25.24 -11.08 3.41
N LEU A 41 25.06 -12.19 4.10
CA LEU A 41 25.40 -12.33 5.53
C LEU A 41 26.89 -12.60 5.78
N ASP A 42 27.61 -13.04 4.74
CA ASP A 42 29.07 -13.24 4.74
C ASP A 42 29.87 -11.94 4.55
N GLY A 43 29.20 -10.83 4.24
CA GLY A 43 29.81 -9.51 4.04
C GLY A 43 29.52 -8.50 5.15
N ASN A 44 29.86 -7.24 4.88
CA ASN A 44 29.49 -6.13 5.77
C ASN A 44 27.98 -5.83 5.61
N VAL A 45 27.16 -6.39 6.50
CA VAL A 45 25.70 -6.22 6.46
C VAL A 45 25.30 -4.77 6.72
N GLU A 46 25.96 -4.07 7.64
CA GLU A 46 25.64 -2.68 8.00
C GLU A 46 25.86 -1.71 6.82
N GLN A 47 26.96 -1.89 6.09
CA GLN A 47 27.23 -1.11 4.88
C GLN A 47 26.17 -1.38 3.80
N GLN A 48 25.83 -2.64 3.57
CA GLN A 48 24.77 -3.01 2.61
C GLN A 48 23.42 -2.39 2.98
N LEU A 49 23.04 -2.41 4.27
CA LEU A 49 21.83 -1.78 4.77
C LEU A 49 21.87 -0.26 4.59
N THR A 50 23.02 0.37 4.84
CA THR A 50 23.20 1.80 4.65
C THR A 50 22.96 2.20 3.19
N GLU A 51 23.65 1.55 2.25
CA GLU A 51 23.50 1.83 0.81
C GLU A 51 22.06 1.64 0.34
N GLN A 52 21.42 0.55 0.75
CA GLN A 52 20.03 0.28 0.39
C GLN A 52 19.04 1.27 1.04
N PHE A 53 19.31 1.75 2.26
CA PHE A 53 18.43 2.72 2.91
C PHE A 53 18.44 4.07 2.17
N PHE A 54 19.60 4.56 1.73
CA PHE A 54 19.66 5.78 0.93
C PHE A 54 18.95 5.62 -0.43
N GLN A 55 19.06 4.44 -1.04
CA GLN A 55 18.29 4.12 -2.26
C GLN A 55 16.79 4.11 -1.97
N ALA A 56 16.37 3.50 -0.85
CA ALA A 56 14.98 3.47 -0.42
C ALA A 56 14.43 4.87 -0.12
N LEU A 57 15.21 5.74 0.55
CA LEU A 57 14.84 7.14 0.77
C LEU A 57 14.64 7.88 -0.55
N ARG A 58 15.57 7.72 -1.51
CA ARG A 58 15.45 8.34 -2.82
C ARG A 58 14.19 7.89 -3.56
N GLN A 59 13.98 6.57 -3.64
CA GLN A 59 12.79 5.99 -4.27
C GLN A 59 11.51 6.48 -3.59
N ARG A 60 11.53 6.57 -2.26
CA ARG A 60 10.42 7.08 -1.46
C ARG A 60 10.09 8.54 -1.81
N VAL A 61 11.09 9.41 -1.91
CA VAL A 61 10.88 10.81 -2.31
C VAL A 61 10.36 10.90 -3.75
N GLU A 62 10.93 10.13 -4.67
CA GLU A 62 10.51 10.11 -6.08
C GLU A 62 9.05 9.64 -6.25
N GLU A 63 8.59 8.72 -5.40
CA GLU A 63 7.23 8.18 -5.45
C GLU A 63 6.20 9.02 -4.66
N GLU A 64 6.59 9.59 -3.52
CA GLU A 64 5.65 10.18 -2.56
C GLU A 64 5.65 11.71 -2.56
N HIS A 65 6.75 12.33 -3.00
CA HIS A 65 6.99 13.76 -2.85
C HIS A 65 7.51 14.40 -4.15
N ASP A 66 7.89 15.67 -4.09
CA ASP A 66 8.53 16.38 -5.20
C ASP A 66 9.94 15.80 -5.46
N PRO A 67 10.18 15.15 -6.61
CA PRO A 67 11.49 14.58 -6.94
C PRO A 67 12.60 15.65 -7.00
N GLY A 68 12.25 16.90 -7.30
CA GLY A 68 13.17 18.03 -7.30
C GLY A 68 13.74 18.35 -5.93
N LYS A 69 13.13 17.83 -4.85
CA LYS A 69 13.58 18.03 -3.46
C LYS A 69 14.44 16.88 -2.91
N ALA A 70 14.81 15.86 -3.72
CA ALA A 70 15.58 14.71 -3.24
C ALA A 70 16.86 15.08 -2.46
N ASN A 71 17.55 16.15 -2.87
CA ASN A 71 18.72 16.66 -2.16
C ASN A 71 18.35 17.21 -0.76
N ALA A 72 17.24 17.94 -0.64
CA ALA A 72 16.79 18.50 0.64
C ALA A 72 16.47 17.40 1.68
N TYR A 73 15.86 16.29 1.25
CA TYR A 73 15.65 15.13 2.14
C TYR A 73 16.98 14.49 2.57
N SER A 74 17.92 14.38 1.64
CA SER A 74 19.24 13.84 1.92
C SER A 74 20.00 14.73 2.91
N GLU A 75 20.01 16.05 2.71
CA GLU A 75 20.60 17.04 3.62
C GLU A 75 19.95 16.96 5.00
N ARG A 76 18.61 16.93 5.06
CA ARG A 76 17.86 16.81 6.31
C ARG A 76 18.23 15.55 7.10
N LEU A 77 18.55 14.45 6.43
CA LEU A 77 19.00 13.21 7.09
C LEU A 77 20.32 13.41 7.85
N TYR A 78 21.24 14.23 7.31
CA TYR A 78 22.51 14.55 7.96
C TYR A 78 22.34 15.61 9.06
N GLU A 79 21.58 16.66 8.79
CA GLU A 79 21.44 17.81 9.71
C GLU A 79 20.59 17.50 10.95
N SER A 80 19.60 16.62 10.81
CA SER A 80 18.68 16.28 11.91
C SER A 80 19.29 15.37 12.99
N GLY A 81 20.46 14.77 12.73
CA GLY A 81 21.02 13.70 13.56
C GLY A 81 20.25 12.37 13.47
N PHE A 82 19.20 12.26 12.64
CA PHE A 82 18.43 11.02 12.49
C PHE A 82 19.28 9.88 11.92
N ARG A 83 20.31 10.19 11.10
CA ARG A 83 21.26 9.23 10.55
C ARG A 83 21.86 8.30 11.61
N ASP A 84 22.23 8.83 12.78
CA ASP A 84 22.82 8.02 13.86
C ASP A 84 21.80 7.03 14.45
N THR A 85 20.52 7.42 14.48
CA THR A 85 19.44 6.52 14.88
C THR A 85 19.25 5.41 13.84
N ALA A 86 19.21 5.75 12.55
CA ALA A 86 19.13 4.75 11.48
C ALA A 86 20.31 3.75 11.54
N PHE A 87 21.54 4.25 11.71
CA PHE A 87 22.75 3.42 11.72
C PHE A 87 22.79 2.47 12.91
N ARG A 88 22.39 2.92 14.11
CA ARG A 88 22.22 2.04 15.27
C ARG A 88 21.22 0.92 15.00
N ARG A 89 20.13 1.21 14.31
CA ARG A 89 19.12 0.21 13.94
C ARG A 89 19.62 -0.75 12.87
N PHE A 90 20.47 -0.31 11.94
CA PHE A 90 21.13 -1.20 10.97
C PHE A 90 22.07 -2.19 11.66
N GLY A 91 22.86 -1.74 12.64
CA GLY A 91 23.72 -2.64 13.43
C GLY A 91 22.91 -3.68 14.20
N GLN A 92 21.81 -3.27 14.84
CA GLN A 92 20.89 -4.19 15.53
C GLN A 92 20.33 -5.27 14.60
N LEU A 93 19.83 -4.87 13.42
CA LEU A 93 19.35 -5.84 12.44
C LEU A 93 20.48 -6.71 11.89
N GLY A 94 21.66 -6.16 11.66
CA GLY A 94 22.83 -6.91 11.19
C GLY A 94 23.21 -8.04 12.14
N GLU A 95 23.26 -7.76 13.45
CA GLU A 95 23.52 -8.79 14.47
C GLU A 95 22.39 -9.81 14.58
N GLU A 96 21.14 -9.38 14.45
CA GLU A 96 19.99 -10.28 14.41
C GLU A 96 20.08 -11.26 13.23
N LEU A 97 20.37 -10.77 12.02
CA LEU A 97 20.48 -11.59 10.82
C LEU A 97 21.66 -12.58 10.88
N LYS A 98 22.81 -12.15 11.41
CA LYS A 98 23.95 -13.06 11.65
C LYS A 98 23.62 -14.12 12.71
N ALA A 99 22.86 -13.75 13.75
CA ALA A 99 22.41 -14.71 14.75
C ALA A 99 21.45 -15.75 14.17
N MET A 100 20.55 -15.33 13.26
CA MET A 100 19.69 -16.24 12.52
C MET A 100 20.53 -17.24 11.72
N ASP A 101 21.50 -16.78 10.94
CA ASP A 101 22.39 -17.63 10.12
C ASP A 101 23.14 -18.69 10.94
N ARG A 102 23.65 -18.31 12.12
CA ARG A 102 24.29 -19.25 13.06
C ARG A 102 23.33 -20.34 13.58
N ASN A 103 22.04 -20.03 13.68
CA ASN A 103 21.01 -20.95 14.15
C ASN A 103 20.34 -21.75 13.01
N GLY A 104 20.81 -21.58 11.77
CA GLY A 104 20.30 -22.20 10.54
C GLY A 104 20.13 -21.17 9.43
N GLN A 105 20.26 -21.57 8.16
CA GLN A 105 20.16 -20.61 7.05
C GLN A 105 18.78 -19.94 6.99
N PRO A 106 18.67 -18.62 7.25
CA PRO A 106 17.39 -17.93 7.15
C PRO A 106 16.93 -17.89 5.70
N ASP A 107 15.63 -18.13 5.48
CA ASP A 107 15.02 -17.96 4.16
C ASP A 107 15.17 -16.50 3.71
N ALA A 108 15.57 -16.30 2.45
CA ALA A 108 15.70 -14.99 1.82
C ALA A 108 14.43 -14.13 1.96
N ARG A 109 13.23 -14.75 1.97
CA ARG A 109 11.97 -14.03 2.23
C ARG A 109 11.95 -13.42 3.62
N GLN A 110 12.42 -14.14 4.64
CA GLN A 110 12.46 -13.65 6.02
C GLN A 110 13.45 -12.51 6.16
N ILE A 111 14.64 -12.63 5.55
CA ILE A 111 15.65 -11.56 5.51
C ILE A 111 15.05 -10.31 4.87
N ASN A 112 14.49 -10.45 3.65
CA ASN A 112 13.94 -9.33 2.90
C ASN A 112 12.81 -8.63 3.66
N ARG A 113 11.93 -9.40 4.30
CA ARG A 113 10.84 -8.87 5.11
C ARG A 113 11.35 -8.07 6.31
N LYS A 114 12.39 -8.53 7.01
CA LYS A 114 12.98 -7.80 8.13
C LYS A 114 13.61 -6.48 7.70
N VAL A 115 14.34 -6.49 6.58
CA VAL A 115 14.93 -5.27 5.99
C VAL A 115 13.84 -4.29 5.59
N GLU A 116 12.81 -4.76 4.89
CA GLU A 116 11.70 -3.92 4.42
C GLU A 116 10.90 -3.31 5.58
N LEU A 117 10.58 -4.10 6.61
CA LEU A 117 9.92 -3.59 7.81
C LEU A 117 10.76 -2.52 8.54
N LEU A 118 12.08 -2.74 8.64
CA LEU A 118 12.96 -1.75 9.26
C LEU A 118 12.99 -0.44 8.46
N PHE A 119 13.13 -0.54 7.13
CA PHE A 119 13.24 0.63 6.28
C PHE A 119 11.94 1.42 6.25
N GLU A 120 10.79 0.75 6.12
CA GLU A 120 9.50 1.42 6.13
C GLU A 120 9.29 2.19 7.44
N GLY A 121 9.58 1.58 8.59
CA GLY A 121 9.43 2.26 9.88
C GLY A 121 10.41 3.43 10.08
N LEU A 122 11.66 3.29 9.63
CA LEU A 122 12.64 4.38 9.71
C LEU A 122 12.30 5.53 8.76
N LEU A 123 11.85 5.24 7.54
CA LEU A 123 11.45 6.26 6.57
C LEU A 123 10.20 7.00 7.05
N ASP A 124 9.17 6.29 7.53
CA ASP A 124 7.96 6.94 8.04
C ASP A 124 8.29 7.84 9.24
N TYR A 125 9.10 7.36 10.20
CA TYR A 125 9.55 8.18 11.33
C TYR A 125 10.34 9.42 10.88
N PHE A 126 11.25 9.24 9.92
CA PHE A 126 12.05 10.34 9.38
C PHE A 126 11.19 11.41 8.73
N LEU A 127 10.32 11.00 7.81
CA LEU A 127 9.47 11.89 7.04
C LEU A 127 8.48 12.64 7.93
N ILE A 128 7.90 11.97 8.93
CA ILE A 128 6.91 12.54 9.84
C ILE A 128 7.54 13.53 10.82
N HIS A 129 8.69 13.22 11.40
CA HIS A 129 9.24 14.06 12.48
C HIS A 129 10.26 15.09 11.99
N PHE A 130 10.93 14.85 10.87
CA PHE A 130 12.04 15.69 10.43
C PHE A 130 11.83 16.35 9.08
N CYS A 131 10.79 16.01 8.32
CA CYS A 131 10.62 16.53 6.94
C CYS A 131 9.29 17.27 6.71
N GLN A 132 8.55 17.62 7.77
CA GLN A 132 7.21 18.20 7.65
C GLN A 132 7.16 19.45 6.75
N ASP A 133 8.20 20.26 6.75
CA ASP A 133 8.35 21.49 5.97
C ASP A 133 8.69 21.26 4.49
N ILE A 134 9.18 20.06 4.13
CA ILE A 134 9.57 19.73 2.75
C ILE A 134 8.65 18.68 2.09
N ASN A 135 7.90 17.92 2.89
CA ASN A 135 6.90 16.95 2.43
C ASN A 135 5.85 17.62 1.52
N SER A 136 5.46 16.94 0.44
CA SER A 136 4.35 17.41 -0.41
C SER A 136 3.01 17.34 0.33
N PHE A 137 2.80 16.28 1.11
CA PHE A 137 1.65 16.09 1.99
C PHE A 137 2.12 15.49 3.31
N ALA A 138 1.51 15.92 4.41
CA ALA A 138 1.84 15.39 5.73
C ALA A 138 1.25 13.98 5.90
N LEU A 139 2.08 13.04 6.35
CA LEU A 139 1.61 11.76 6.85
C LEU A 139 1.23 11.90 8.33
N PRO A 140 0.12 11.30 8.79
CA PRO A 140 -0.30 11.42 10.18
C PRO A 140 0.67 10.70 11.13
N GLU A 141 1.10 11.34 12.21
CA GLU A 141 1.97 10.73 13.22
C GLU A 141 1.37 9.45 13.84
N ALA A 142 0.04 9.38 13.91
CA ALA A 142 -0.69 8.24 14.44
C ALA A 142 -0.36 6.91 13.74
N ILE A 143 0.14 6.93 12.49
CA ILE A 143 0.51 5.71 11.77
C ILE A 143 1.74 5.01 12.36
N LEU A 144 2.61 5.75 13.06
CA LEU A 144 3.86 5.20 13.62
C LEU A 144 3.61 4.12 14.69
N LYS A 145 2.43 4.11 15.32
CA LYS A 145 2.07 3.08 16.30
C LYS A 145 1.90 1.68 15.71
N TYR A 146 1.81 1.56 14.38
CA TYR A 146 1.73 0.29 13.65
C TYR A 146 3.10 -0.30 13.32
N GLU A 147 4.19 0.42 13.60
CA GLU A 147 5.53 -0.10 13.39
C GLU A 147 5.86 -1.29 14.30
N GLY A 148 6.35 -2.37 13.70
CA GLY A 148 6.68 -3.61 14.41
C GLY A 148 5.49 -4.41 14.96
N ARG A 149 4.24 -4.01 14.72
CA ARG A 149 3.06 -4.77 15.18
C ARG A 149 2.77 -5.98 14.28
N ALA A 150 2.37 -7.09 14.90
CA ALA A 150 1.84 -8.23 14.17
C ALA A 150 0.39 -7.95 13.73
N TRP A 151 0.01 -8.43 12.55
CA TRP A 151 -1.33 -8.23 11.97
C TRP A 151 -2.49 -8.58 12.92
N LYS A 152 -2.36 -9.68 13.66
CA LYS A 152 -3.38 -10.14 14.63
C LYS A 152 -3.64 -9.15 15.78
N ASP A 153 -2.69 -8.25 16.05
CA ASP A 153 -2.74 -7.28 17.15
C ASP A 153 -3.14 -5.88 16.65
N ILE A 154 -3.57 -5.77 15.39
CA ILE A 154 -3.98 -4.53 14.74
C ILE A 154 -5.49 -4.47 14.64
N ASP A 155 -6.07 -3.41 15.20
CA ASP A 155 -7.42 -2.99 14.83
C ASP A 155 -7.36 -2.34 13.45
N LEU A 156 -7.79 -3.09 12.43
CA LEU A 156 -7.76 -2.62 11.05
C LEU A 156 -8.64 -1.39 10.84
N PHE A 157 -9.78 -1.29 11.52
CA PHE A 157 -10.64 -0.12 11.40
C PHE A 157 -9.90 1.14 11.86
N GLN A 158 -9.28 1.08 13.04
CA GLN A 158 -8.51 2.21 13.57
C GLN A 158 -7.29 2.52 12.68
N MET A 159 -6.62 1.50 12.15
CA MET A 159 -5.49 1.69 11.22
C MET A 159 -5.91 2.46 9.98
N VAL A 160 -7.04 2.11 9.38
CA VAL A 160 -7.59 2.82 8.22
C VAL A 160 -7.84 4.29 8.56
N LEU A 161 -8.44 4.59 9.72
CA LEU A 161 -8.71 5.96 10.12
C LEU A 161 -7.44 6.76 10.41
N ASP A 162 -6.45 6.17 11.07
CA ASP A 162 -5.19 6.87 11.38
C ASP A 162 -4.38 7.20 10.12
N TYR A 163 -4.40 6.32 9.12
CA TYR A 163 -3.70 6.57 7.86
C TYR A 163 -4.41 7.64 7.02
N LEU A 164 -5.73 7.53 6.86
CA LEU A 164 -6.47 8.45 6.01
C LEU A 164 -6.69 9.81 6.67
N ALA A 165 -6.75 9.86 8.01
CA ALA A 165 -6.85 11.07 8.81
C ALA A 165 -7.84 12.09 8.22
N PHE A 166 -9.08 11.64 8.03
CA PHE A 166 -10.12 12.41 7.33
C PHE A 166 -10.42 13.76 7.99
N GLU A 167 -10.11 13.94 9.27
CA GLU A 167 -10.18 15.22 9.97
C GLU A 167 -9.25 16.30 9.38
N GLN A 168 -8.21 15.88 8.66
CA GLN A 168 -7.27 16.74 7.94
C GLN A 168 -7.69 16.99 6.49
N GLU A 169 -8.82 16.41 6.06
CA GLU A 169 -9.30 16.38 4.68
C GLU A 169 -10.70 17.02 4.58
N PRO A 170 -10.84 18.33 4.89
CA PRO A 170 -12.14 18.98 5.09
C PRO A 170 -13.01 19.05 3.82
N ASN A 171 -12.41 18.81 2.66
CA ASN A 171 -13.11 18.79 1.37
C ASN A 171 -13.73 17.42 1.05
N GLU A 172 -13.35 16.37 1.78
CA GLU A 172 -13.87 15.02 1.57
C GLU A 172 -15.17 14.82 2.34
N ILE A 173 -16.21 14.31 1.67
CA ILE A 173 -17.49 14.00 2.30
C ILE A 173 -17.48 12.54 2.73
N VAL A 174 -17.12 12.29 3.98
CA VAL A 174 -16.94 10.95 4.54
C VAL A 174 -18.03 10.62 5.56
N TYR A 175 -18.64 9.44 5.42
CA TYR A 175 -19.59 8.89 6.37
C TYR A 175 -18.94 7.76 7.17
N LEU A 176 -18.83 7.96 8.47
CA LEU A 176 -18.40 6.96 9.46
C LEU A 176 -19.58 6.45 10.31
N ASP A 177 -20.62 7.27 10.47
CA ASP A 177 -21.84 6.95 11.22
C ASP A 177 -23.00 6.70 10.24
N PHE A 178 -23.23 5.42 9.93
CA PHE A 178 -24.27 5.02 8.97
C PHE A 178 -25.69 5.17 9.50
N LEU A 179 -25.88 5.35 10.82
CA LEU A 179 -27.19 5.65 11.39
C LEU A 179 -27.60 7.10 11.08
N LYS A 180 -26.62 7.99 10.91
CA LYS A 180 -26.83 9.39 10.52
C LYS A 180 -26.71 9.64 9.01
N MET A 181 -26.16 8.70 8.27
CA MET A 181 -26.02 8.81 6.82
C MET A 181 -27.41 8.86 6.15
N PRO A 182 -27.67 9.79 5.21
CA PRO A 182 -28.94 9.81 4.49
C PRO A 182 -29.20 8.49 3.75
N VAL A 183 -30.37 7.90 3.98
CA VAL A 183 -30.73 6.56 3.45
C VAL A 183 -30.56 6.48 1.92
N GLU A 184 -30.94 7.52 1.18
CA GLU A 184 -30.78 7.53 -0.28
C GLU A 184 -29.31 7.53 -0.73
N LYS A 185 -28.40 8.15 0.03
CA LYS A 185 -26.97 8.09 -0.26
C LYS A 185 -26.42 6.70 0.02
N LEU A 186 -26.83 6.07 1.12
CA LEU A 186 -26.42 4.70 1.46
C LEU A 186 -26.91 3.71 0.40
N LYS A 187 -28.17 3.83 -0.05
CA LYS A 187 -28.71 3.05 -1.17
C LYS A 187 -27.93 3.27 -2.47
N ASN A 188 -27.56 4.51 -2.77
CA ASN A 188 -26.75 4.81 -3.96
C ASN A 188 -25.36 4.18 -3.86
N ALA A 189 -24.65 4.32 -2.73
CA ALA A 189 -23.36 3.67 -2.53
C ALA A 189 -23.48 2.16 -2.74
N GLY A 190 -24.47 1.54 -2.07
CA GLY A 190 -24.78 0.11 -2.18
C GLY A 190 -25.06 -0.38 -3.61
N LYS A 191 -25.78 0.44 -4.39
CA LYS A 191 -26.14 0.12 -5.78
C LYS A 191 -24.99 0.31 -6.76
N PHE A 192 -24.15 1.32 -6.55
CA PHE A 192 -23.24 1.80 -7.60
C PHE A 192 -21.79 1.41 -7.39
N PHE A 193 -21.31 1.22 -6.17
CA PHE A 193 -19.89 0.89 -5.97
C PHE A 193 -19.56 0.07 -4.73
N LEU A 194 -20.40 0.06 -3.69
CA LEU A 194 -20.17 -0.66 -2.45
C LEU A 194 -21.07 -1.90 -2.38
N PHE A 195 -20.58 -3.02 -2.89
CA PHE A 195 -21.28 -4.32 -2.90
C PHE A 195 -20.57 -5.33 -1.99
N PRO A 196 -20.56 -5.10 -0.67
CA PRO A 196 -19.93 -6.00 0.30
C PRO A 196 -20.71 -7.31 0.41
N GLU A 197 -20.05 -8.35 0.91
CA GLU A 197 -20.75 -9.56 1.33
C GLU A 197 -21.64 -9.30 2.55
N ARG A 198 -22.62 -10.18 2.82
CA ARG A 198 -23.72 -9.93 3.78
C ARG A 198 -23.25 -9.56 5.20
N GLU A 199 -22.09 -10.04 5.62
CA GLU A 199 -21.54 -9.85 6.96
C GLU A 199 -20.27 -8.98 6.96
N GLU A 200 -19.87 -8.46 5.80
CA GLU A 200 -18.66 -7.68 5.67
C GLU A 200 -18.84 -6.27 6.27
N ARG A 201 -18.07 -6.00 7.32
CA ARG A 201 -18.16 -4.72 8.05
C ARG A 201 -17.61 -3.57 7.22
N ILE A 202 -18.45 -2.57 6.97
CA ILE A 202 -18.08 -1.32 6.32
C ILE A 202 -17.42 -0.38 7.34
N PHE A 203 -16.29 0.21 6.98
CA PHE A 203 -15.58 1.18 7.81
C PHE A 203 -16.00 2.61 7.51
N PHE A 204 -16.04 2.99 6.24
CA PHE A 204 -16.44 4.33 5.82
C PHE A 204 -17.00 4.32 4.39
N ILE A 205 -17.71 5.39 4.05
CA ILE A 205 -18.10 5.71 2.67
C ILE A 205 -17.69 7.16 2.38
N CYS A 206 -16.85 7.37 1.38
CA CYS A 206 -16.52 8.68 0.84
C CYS A 206 -17.36 8.95 -0.42
N ASN A 207 -18.01 10.11 -0.47
CA ASN A 207 -18.85 10.53 -1.58
C ASN A 207 -18.11 11.54 -2.47
N GLN A 208 -17.89 11.17 -3.73
CA GLN A 208 -17.19 12.00 -4.72
C GLN A 208 -18.10 12.38 -5.89
N SER A 209 -19.42 12.22 -5.73
CA SER A 209 -20.37 12.62 -6.76
C SER A 209 -20.43 14.14 -6.84
N LEU A 210 -20.30 14.73 -8.04
CA LEU A 210 -20.33 16.19 -8.25
C LEU A 210 -21.58 16.87 -7.64
N LEU A 211 -22.73 16.20 -7.70
CA LEU A 211 -23.99 16.69 -7.13
C LEU A 211 -24.29 16.10 -5.74
N GLY A 212 -23.31 15.48 -5.09
CA GLY A 212 -23.44 14.93 -3.74
C GLY A 212 -24.33 13.68 -3.63
N SER A 213 -24.66 13.02 -4.75
CA SER A 213 -25.60 11.88 -4.80
C SER A 213 -25.09 10.57 -4.22
N CYS A 214 -23.77 10.40 -4.04
CA CYS A 214 -23.11 9.17 -3.60
C CYS A 214 -23.25 7.99 -4.58
N LYS A 215 -23.28 8.27 -5.90
CA LYS A 215 -23.19 7.27 -6.97
C LYS A 215 -21.77 7.05 -7.47
N GLU A 216 -20.89 7.98 -7.14
CA GLU A 216 -19.44 7.95 -7.32
C GLU A 216 -18.78 8.19 -5.95
N GLY A 217 -17.63 7.56 -5.74
CA GLY A 217 -16.94 7.59 -4.46
C GLY A 217 -16.09 6.35 -4.23
N PHE A 218 -15.59 6.22 -3.01
CA PHE A 218 -14.89 5.03 -2.54
C PHE A 218 -15.28 4.70 -1.11
N ALA A 219 -15.16 3.44 -0.75
CA ALA A 219 -15.49 2.92 0.56
C ALA A 219 -14.49 1.81 0.91
N MET A 220 -14.22 1.65 2.19
CA MET A 220 -13.39 0.55 2.68
C MET A 220 -14.17 -0.29 3.68
N THR A 221 -13.89 -1.58 3.66
CA THR A 221 -14.43 -2.58 4.58
C THR A 221 -13.27 -3.31 5.24
N GLU A 222 -13.58 -4.26 6.11
CA GLU A 222 -12.58 -5.18 6.66
C GLU A 222 -11.93 -6.10 5.61
N ARG A 223 -12.51 -6.21 4.40
CA ARG A 223 -11.97 -7.07 3.33
C ARG A 223 -11.28 -6.31 2.21
N GLY A 224 -11.58 -5.04 2.00
CA GLY A 224 -10.98 -4.31 0.90
C GLY A 224 -11.54 -2.92 0.59
N LEU A 225 -11.06 -2.39 -0.53
CA LEU A 225 -11.45 -1.11 -1.10
C LEU A 225 -12.46 -1.32 -2.23
N TYR A 226 -13.49 -0.49 -2.24
CA TYR A 226 -14.55 -0.42 -3.23
C TYR A 226 -14.59 1.00 -3.79
N TRP A 227 -14.68 1.17 -5.11
CA TRP A 227 -14.74 2.52 -5.67
C TRP A 227 -15.39 2.57 -7.04
N LYS A 228 -15.85 3.76 -7.41
CA LYS A 228 -16.29 4.12 -8.75
C LYS A 228 -15.97 5.58 -9.00
N ALA A 229 -15.00 5.81 -9.88
CA ALA A 229 -14.71 7.13 -10.43
C ALA A 229 -15.77 7.53 -11.47
N GLN A 230 -15.80 8.82 -11.82
CA GLN A 230 -16.74 9.34 -12.81
C GLN A 230 -16.52 8.68 -14.18
N LEU A 231 -17.61 8.29 -14.85
CA LEU A 231 -17.58 7.56 -16.14
C LEU A 231 -16.84 6.22 -16.13
N GLN A 232 -16.46 5.71 -14.95
CA GLN A 232 -15.83 4.40 -14.80
C GLN A 232 -16.83 3.36 -14.28
N THR A 233 -16.50 2.09 -14.50
CA THR A 233 -17.19 0.98 -13.85
C THR A 233 -16.71 0.84 -12.42
N ALA A 234 -17.59 0.33 -11.56
CA ALA A 234 -17.23 0.06 -10.18
C ALA A 234 -16.16 -1.03 -10.08
N ARG A 235 -15.32 -0.92 -9.05
CA ARG A 235 -14.19 -1.81 -8.78
C ARG A 235 -14.19 -2.22 -7.32
N LYS A 236 -13.61 -3.40 -7.09
CA LYS A 236 -13.34 -3.97 -5.76
C LYS A 236 -11.91 -4.51 -5.78
N LEU A 237 -11.17 -4.19 -4.73
CA LEU A 237 -9.83 -4.69 -4.46
C LEU A 237 -9.83 -5.23 -3.03
N THR A 238 -9.71 -6.54 -2.89
CA THR A 238 -9.59 -7.17 -1.58
C THR A 238 -8.14 -7.15 -1.12
N PHE A 239 -7.91 -7.20 0.19
CA PHE A 239 -6.55 -7.33 0.70
C PHE A 239 -5.88 -8.65 0.30
N ASP A 240 -6.67 -9.68 -0.07
CA ASP A 240 -6.17 -10.99 -0.57
C ASP A 240 -5.63 -10.93 -2.00
N ASN A 241 -6.07 -9.97 -2.79
CA ASN A 241 -5.64 -9.79 -4.18
C ASN A 241 -4.99 -8.44 -4.39
N LEU A 242 -4.38 -7.87 -3.36
CA LEU A 242 -3.64 -6.61 -3.42
C LEU A 242 -2.23 -6.83 -3.98
N ASP A 243 -2.12 -6.92 -5.30
CA ASP A 243 -0.88 -7.25 -5.99
C ASP A 243 -0.02 -5.99 -6.22
N GLU A 244 -0.62 -4.95 -6.81
CA GLU A 244 0.06 -3.71 -7.21
C GLU A 244 -0.63 -2.47 -6.65
N VAL A 245 0.17 -1.59 -6.06
CA VAL A 245 -0.19 -0.22 -5.69
C VAL A 245 0.88 0.69 -6.27
N ARG A 246 0.53 1.42 -7.33
CA ARG A 246 1.46 2.31 -8.03
C ARG A 246 0.88 3.70 -8.13
N ARG A 247 1.69 4.72 -7.87
CA ARG A 247 1.31 6.11 -8.12
C ARG A 247 1.76 6.52 -9.52
N GLU A 248 0.91 7.27 -10.20
CA GLU A 248 1.17 7.88 -11.50
C GLU A 248 0.78 9.35 -11.39
N GLN A 249 1.77 10.25 -11.31
CA GLN A 249 1.55 11.68 -11.12
C GLN A 249 0.58 11.96 -9.95
N ASP A 250 -0.68 12.27 -10.26
CA ASP A 250 -1.71 12.70 -9.32
C ASP A 250 -2.75 11.61 -8.99
N TRP A 251 -2.60 10.39 -9.51
CA TRP A 251 -3.53 9.29 -9.25
C TRP A 251 -2.83 7.97 -8.88
N LEU A 252 -3.63 6.97 -8.52
CA LEU A 252 -3.17 5.61 -8.26
C LEU A 252 -3.63 4.63 -9.34
N LEU A 253 -2.80 3.64 -9.60
CA LEU A 253 -3.15 2.40 -10.26
C LEU A 253 -3.12 1.28 -9.22
N LEU A 254 -4.30 0.74 -8.93
CA LEU A 254 -4.50 -0.38 -8.01
C LEU A 254 -4.81 -1.63 -8.83
N ASN A 255 -3.88 -2.57 -8.91
CA ASN A 255 -3.91 -3.68 -9.87
C ASN A 255 -4.20 -3.23 -11.31
N GLY A 256 -3.60 -2.12 -11.74
CA GLY A 256 -3.82 -1.52 -13.06
C GLY A 256 -5.15 -0.77 -13.22
N HIS A 257 -5.96 -0.65 -12.18
CA HIS A 257 -7.20 0.13 -12.21
C HIS A 257 -7.01 1.53 -11.64
N PHE A 258 -7.48 2.53 -12.37
CA PHE A 258 -7.46 3.93 -11.94
C PHE A 258 -8.23 4.15 -10.63
N PHE A 259 -7.59 4.82 -9.70
CA PHE A 259 -8.18 5.38 -8.49
C PHE A 259 -7.67 6.80 -8.30
N HIS A 260 -8.55 7.72 -7.95
CA HIS A 260 -8.19 9.07 -7.57
C HIS A 260 -9.24 9.64 -6.62
N ALA A 261 -8.79 10.31 -5.56
CA ALA A 261 -9.65 11.07 -4.68
C ALA A 261 -9.18 12.52 -4.53
N SER A 262 -8.05 12.68 -3.87
CA SER A 262 -7.30 13.92 -3.80
C SER A 262 -5.83 13.53 -3.67
N PRO A 263 -4.89 14.40 -4.07
CA PRO A 263 -3.47 14.07 -3.97
C PRO A 263 -3.01 13.62 -2.56
N SER A 264 -3.60 14.19 -1.50
CA SER A 264 -3.34 13.81 -0.10
C SER A 264 -3.93 12.44 0.24
N ILE A 265 -5.21 12.21 -0.07
CA ILE A 265 -5.86 10.91 0.17
C ILE A 265 -5.19 9.80 -0.63
N ASP A 266 -4.80 10.06 -1.87
CA ASP A 266 -4.14 9.08 -2.74
C ASP A 266 -2.79 8.65 -2.13
N LEU A 267 -1.98 9.59 -1.63
CA LEU A 267 -0.75 9.26 -0.91
C LEU A 267 -1.05 8.42 0.34
N LYS A 268 -1.97 8.89 1.20
CA LYS A 268 -2.31 8.21 2.46
C LYS A 268 -2.88 6.81 2.24
N LEU A 269 -3.74 6.64 1.23
CA LEU A 269 -4.30 5.35 0.83
C LEU A 269 -3.22 4.43 0.25
N MET A 270 -2.32 4.94 -0.59
CA MET A 270 -1.20 4.16 -1.10
C MET A 270 -0.34 3.62 0.05
N ARG A 271 0.02 4.47 1.02
CA ARG A 271 0.78 4.07 2.22
C ARG A 271 0.06 2.99 3.01
N LEU A 272 -1.23 3.19 3.28
CA LEU A 272 -2.08 2.23 3.98
C LEU A 272 -2.10 0.86 3.28
N LEU A 273 -2.35 0.83 1.96
CA LEU A 273 -2.43 -0.41 1.19
C LEU A 273 -1.07 -1.12 1.14
N LYS A 274 0.03 -0.39 0.93
CA LYS A 274 1.39 -0.96 0.99
C LYS A 274 1.70 -1.54 2.37
N LYS A 275 1.32 -0.83 3.43
CA LYS A 275 1.51 -1.30 4.81
C LYS A 275 0.72 -2.57 5.06
N ILE A 276 -0.57 -2.63 4.71
CA ILE A 276 -1.41 -3.83 4.81
C ILE A 276 -0.74 -5.00 4.08
N ARG A 277 -0.30 -4.81 2.83
CA ARG A 277 0.38 -5.85 2.05
C ARG A 277 1.65 -6.37 2.72
N LEU A 278 2.41 -5.50 3.38
CA LEU A 278 3.68 -5.86 4.04
C LEU A 278 3.49 -6.65 5.34
N ILE A 279 2.50 -6.27 6.16
CA ILE A 279 2.34 -6.83 7.51
C ILE A 279 1.33 -7.98 7.56
N ARG A 280 0.39 -8.04 6.61
CA ARG A 280 -0.58 -9.12 6.53
C ARG A 280 0.13 -10.45 6.23
N PRO A 281 -0.25 -11.55 6.91
CA PRO A 281 0.26 -12.87 6.57
C PRO A 281 -0.15 -13.25 5.14
N LEU A 282 0.75 -13.94 4.43
CA LEU A 282 0.43 -14.62 3.17
C LEU A 282 -0.51 -15.81 3.41
#